data_AF-A0A821MUX2-F1
#
_entry.id   AF-A0A821MUX2-F1
#
_cell.length_a   1.000
_cell.length_b   1.000
_cell.length_c   1.000
_cell.angle_alpha   90.00
_cell.angle_beta   90.00
_cell.angle_gamma   90.00
#
_symmetry.space_group_name_H-M   'P 1'
#
loop_
_entity.id
_entity.type
_entity.pdbx_description
1 polymer ?
#
loop_
_entity_poly.entity_id
_entity_poly.type
_entity_poly.pdbx_seq_one_letter_code
_entity_poly.pdbx_strand_id
1 'polypeptide(L)'
;MYLKSVLTVAKEIKIPVPWGHVSAKLWGQENQRPVLALHGWQDNAGTWDPLAPMISDKLPILAIDFPGHGHSSWIPPGFQYSPWDLPRLILTIKDYFKWDKISILGHSMGSIAGMRFACVFPDDVDFFIAVDSLFYDDYDLNQIVERYEKYN
;
A
#
# COMPACT_ATOMS: atom_id res chain seq x y z
N MET A 1 -35.32 0.37 -3.58
CA MET A 1 -34.56 1.40 -4.32
C MET A 1 -33.27 1.61 -3.55
N TYR A 2 -32.07 1.12 -3.90
CA TYR A 2 -31.48 0.45 -5.06
C TYR A 2 -30.62 -0.73 -4.54
N LEU A 3 -30.84 -1.96 -5.03
CA LEU A 3 -29.85 -3.05 -4.93
C LEU A 3 -29.52 -3.48 -6.36
N LYS A 4 -28.74 -2.63 -7.02
CA LYS A 4 -27.93 -3.03 -8.18
C LYS A 4 -26.47 -2.70 -7.85
N SER A 5 -25.94 -3.25 -6.75
CA SER A 5 -24.49 -3.46 -6.69
C SER A 5 -24.28 -4.82 -7.32
N VAL A 6 -24.03 -4.83 -8.63
CA VAL A 6 -23.22 -5.93 -9.17
C VAL A 6 -21.95 -5.87 -8.32
N LEU A 7 -21.70 -6.88 -7.49
CA LEU A 7 -20.48 -6.95 -6.71
C LEU A 7 -19.33 -6.76 -7.71
N THR A 8 -18.65 -5.62 -7.67
CA THR A 8 -17.55 -5.36 -8.58
C THR A 8 -16.50 -6.40 -8.28
N VAL A 9 -16.32 -7.35 -9.19
CA VAL A 9 -15.32 -8.41 -9.04
C VAL A 9 -13.95 -7.77 -9.17
N ALA A 10 -13.06 -8.08 -8.24
CA ALA A 10 -11.70 -7.59 -8.29
C ALA A 10 -10.99 -8.13 -9.55
N LYS A 11 -10.24 -7.27 -10.24
CA LYS A 11 -9.25 -7.67 -11.22
C LYS A 11 -7.93 -7.97 -10.50
N GLU A 12 -7.39 -9.16 -10.71
CA GLU A 12 -6.07 -9.53 -10.20
C GLU A 12 -4.97 -8.90 -11.09
N ILE A 13 -3.99 -8.27 -10.46
CA ILE A 13 -2.88 -7.56 -11.10
C ILE A 13 -1.56 -8.05 -10.50
N LYS A 14 -0.53 -8.14 -11.33
CA LYS A 14 0.85 -8.34 -10.89
C LYS A 14 1.69 -7.15 -11.29
N ILE A 15 2.37 -6.57 -10.32
CA ILE A 15 3.23 -5.40 -10.47
C ILE A 15 4.67 -5.89 -10.36
N PRO A 16 5.49 -5.78 -11.42
CA PRO A 16 6.87 -6.20 -11.38
C PRO A 16 7.67 -5.31 -10.42
N VAL A 17 8.51 -5.95 -9.61
CA VAL A 17 9.43 -5.31 -8.65
C VAL A 17 10.79 -6.03 -8.73
N PRO A 18 11.90 -5.43 -8.26
CA PRO A 18 13.22 -6.04 -8.41
C PRO A 18 13.36 -7.45 -7.83
N TRP A 19 12.53 -7.81 -6.84
CA TRP A 19 12.52 -9.13 -6.19
C TRP A 19 11.46 -10.10 -6.73
N GLY A 20 10.79 -9.78 -7.84
CA GLY A 20 9.76 -10.60 -8.46
C GLY A 20 8.52 -9.78 -8.79
N HIS A 21 7.41 -10.04 -8.10
CA HIS A 21 6.18 -9.28 -8.27
C HIS A 21 5.47 -9.00 -6.95
N VAL A 22 4.71 -7.90 -6.95
CA VAL A 22 3.66 -7.60 -5.98
C VAL A 22 2.32 -7.97 -6.61
N SER A 23 1.56 -8.85 -5.96
CA SER A 23 0.19 -9.17 -6.36
C SER A 23 -0.77 -8.12 -5.82
N ALA A 24 -1.84 -7.84 -6.54
CA ALA A 24 -2.81 -6.83 -6.16
C ALA A 24 -4.22 -7.13 -6.69
N LYS A 25 -5.21 -6.64 -5.98
CA LYS A 25 -6.63 -6.66 -6.36
C LYS A 25 -7.08 -5.25 -6.69
N LEU A 26 -7.62 -5.05 -7.89
CA LEU A 26 -8.17 -3.77 -8.34
C LEU A 26 -9.69 -3.84 -8.42
N TRP A 27 -10.36 -2.94 -7.71
CA TRP A 27 -11.79 -2.67 -7.85
C TRP A 27 -12.02 -1.28 -8.44
N GLY A 28 -13.03 -1.14 -9.29
CA GLY A 28 -13.41 0.15 -9.88
C GLY A 28 -12.83 0.37 -11.28
N GLN A 29 -12.88 1.61 -11.77
CA GLN A 29 -12.51 1.95 -13.15
C GLN A 29 -10.98 2.07 -13.32
N GLU A 30 -10.42 1.44 -14.38
CA GLU A 30 -8.97 1.45 -14.65
C GLU A 30 -8.43 2.79 -15.19
N ASN A 31 -9.32 3.69 -15.63
CA ASN A 31 -8.94 5.00 -16.17
C ASN A 31 -8.77 6.09 -15.10
N GLN A 32 -9.02 5.76 -13.84
CA GLN A 32 -8.84 6.64 -12.69
C GLN A 32 -7.75 6.09 -11.79
N ARG A 33 -6.93 6.98 -11.21
CA ARG A 33 -5.92 6.57 -10.23
C ARG A 33 -6.62 5.96 -9.00
N PRO A 34 -6.31 4.71 -8.62
CA PRO A 34 -6.88 4.09 -7.44
C PRO A 34 -6.29 4.64 -6.14
N VAL A 35 -7.02 4.48 -5.05
CA VAL A 35 -6.48 4.52 -3.69
C VAL A 35 -5.67 3.26 -3.46
N LEU A 36 -4.42 3.40 -3.03
CA LEU A 36 -3.56 2.29 -2.65
C LEU A 36 -3.97 1.78 -1.27
N ALA A 37 -4.42 0.53 -1.20
CA ALA A 37 -4.88 -0.09 0.03
C ALA A 37 -3.84 -1.10 0.58
N LEU A 38 -3.51 -0.96 1.87
CA LEU A 38 -2.40 -1.63 2.54
C LEU A 38 -2.90 -2.47 3.73
N HIS A 39 -2.65 -3.78 3.71
CA HIS A 39 -3.18 -4.72 4.71
C HIS A 39 -2.36 -4.77 6.03
N GLY A 40 -2.84 -5.53 7.01
CA GLY A 40 -2.17 -5.73 8.30
C GLY A 40 -1.05 -6.79 8.28
N TRP A 41 -0.34 -6.97 9.38
CA TRP A 41 0.69 -8.02 9.46
C TRP A 41 0.03 -9.42 9.40
N GLN A 42 0.61 -10.33 8.61
CA GLN A 42 0.08 -11.68 8.36
C GLN A 42 -1.23 -11.74 7.56
N ASP A 43 -1.73 -10.59 7.08
CA ASP A 43 -2.88 -10.51 6.19
C ASP A 43 -2.46 -10.58 4.70
N ASN A 44 -3.37 -10.19 3.80
CA ASN A 44 -3.17 -10.03 2.36
C ASN A 44 -4.21 -9.02 1.81
N ALA A 45 -4.21 -8.76 0.50
CA ALA A 45 -5.14 -7.84 -0.18
C ALA A 45 -6.62 -8.15 0.09
N GLY A 46 -6.94 -9.39 0.46
CA GLY A 46 -8.28 -9.84 0.86
C GLY A 46 -8.83 -9.14 2.11
N THR A 47 -8.00 -8.46 2.92
CA THR A 47 -8.46 -7.56 4.00
C THR A 47 -9.52 -6.57 3.52
N TRP A 48 -9.43 -6.15 2.25
CA TRP A 48 -10.30 -5.12 1.68
C TRP A 48 -11.52 -5.66 0.95
N ASP A 49 -11.69 -6.99 0.84
CA ASP A 49 -12.82 -7.61 0.14
C ASP A 49 -14.20 -7.15 0.65
N PRO A 50 -14.42 -6.93 1.96
CA PRO A 50 -15.70 -6.43 2.44
C PRO A 50 -15.97 -4.96 2.11
N LEU A 51 -14.91 -4.14 2.01
CA LEU A 51 -15.02 -2.68 1.89
C LEU A 51 -14.92 -2.20 0.44
N ALA A 52 -13.94 -2.70 -0.32
CA ALA A 52 -13.62 -2.18 -1.64
C ALA A 52 -14.82 -2.18 -2.60
N PRO A 53 -15.65 -3.26 -2.70
CA PRO A 53 -16.85 -3.26 -3.55
C PRO A 53 -17.90 -2.22 -3.16
N MET A 54 -17.90 -1.75 -1.90
CA MET A 54 -18.87 -0.76 -1.42
C MET A 54 -18.54 0.67 -1.84
N ILE A 55 -17.26 0.94 -2.17
CA ILE A 55 -16.76 2.30 -2.45
C ILE A 55 -16.15 2.44 -3.85
N SER A 56 -15.85 1.31 -4.53
CA SER A 56 -15.12 1.28 -5.80
C SER A 56 -15.81 1.96 -6.98
N ASP A 57 -17.13 2.16 -6.90
CA ASP A 57 -17.91 2.84 -7.93
C ASP A 57 -17.54 4.33 -8.05
N LYS A 58 -17.05 4.92 -6.95
CA LYS A 58 -16.65 6.34 -6.88
C LYS A 58 -15.13 6.53 -6.82
N LEU A 59 -14.43 5.60 -6.17
CA LEU A 59 -13.00 5.66 -5.96
C LEU A 59 -12.41 4.27 -6.20
N PRO A 60 -11.67 4.03 -7.29
CA PRO A 60 -11.05 2.74 -7.51
C PRO A 60 -10.09 2.40 -6.36
N ILE A 61 -9.99 1.12 -5.99
CA ILE A 61 -9.15 0.63 -4.90
C ILE A 61 -8.16 -0.38 -5.46
N LEU A 62 -6.87 -0.15 -5.25
CA LEU A 62 -5.81 -1.10 -5.54
C LEU A 62 -5.25 -1.63 -4.22
N ALA A 63 -5.71 -2.80 -3.79
CA ALA A 63 -5.15 -3.46 -2.61
C ALA A 63 -3.97 -4.33 -3.01
N ILE A 64 -2.81 -4.11 -2.40
CA ILE A 64 -1.60 -4.90 -2.68
C ILE A 64 -1.37 -5.95 -1.61
N ASP A 65 -0.76 -7.06 -2.00
CA ASP A 65 -0.11 -8.01 -1.10
C ASP A 65 1.31 -7.53 -0.80
N PHE A 66 1.68 -7.37 0.47
CA PHE A 66 3.06 -7.09 0.85
C PHE A 66 4.01 -8.22 0.46
N PRO A 67 5.32 -7.97 0.33
CA PRO A 67 6.29 -9.01 0.01
C PRO A 67 6.19 -10.18 1.00
N GLY A 68 6.17 -11.41 0.48
CA GLY A 68 5.98 -12.63 1.26
C GLY A 68 4.57 -12.85 1.82
N HIS A 69 3.60 -12.00 1.49
CA HIS A 69 2.19 -12.15 1.89
C HIS A 69 1.31 -12.47 0.66
N GLY A 70 0.16 -13.10 0.91
CA GLY A 70 -0.80 -13.46 -0.12
C GLY A 70 -0.14 -14.18 -1.30
N HIS A 71 -0.22 -13.56 -2.47
CA HIS A 71 0.37 -14.05 -3.71
C HIS A 71 1.60 -13.25 -4.17
N SER A 72 2.12 -12.33 -3.37
CA SER A 72 3.34 -11.58 -3.69
C SER A 72 4.59 -12.44 -3.55
N SER A 73 5.61 -12.09 -4.33
CA SER A 73 6.93 -12.71 -4.21
C SER A 73 7.55 -12.42 -2.85
N TRP A 74 8.30 -13.39 -2.33
CA TRP A 74 9.14 -13.22 -1.16
C TRP A 74 10.36 -12.38 -1.51
N ILE A 75 10.85 -11.58 -0.57
CA ILE A 75 12.17 -10.95 -0.71
C ILE A 75 13.23 -12.06 -0.66
N PRO A 76 14.25 -12.05 -1.56
CA PRO A 76 15.28 -13.08 -1.61
C PRO A 76 15.98 -13.31 -0.26
N PRO A 77 16.46 -14.54 0.00
CA PRO A 77 17.29 -14.83 1.16
C PRO A 77 18.49 -13.87 1.24
N GLY A 78 18.83 -13.44 2.46
CA GLY A 78 19.93 -12.51 2.71
C GLY A 78 19.51 -11.04 2.83
N PHE A 79 18.26 -10.70 2.48
CA PHE A 79 17.68 -9.38 2.73
C PHE A 79 16.75 -9.43 3.95
N GLN A 80 16.74 -8.35 4.72
CA GLN A 80 15.84 -8.22 5.87
C GLN A 80 14.46 -7.76 5.42
N TYR A 81 13.40 -8.44 5.87
CA TYR A 81 12.05 -7.91 5.79
C TYR A 81 11.83 -6.97 6.97
N SER A 82 11.95 -5.68 6.72
CA SER A 82 11.65 -4.66 7.73
C SER A 82 10.30 -4.03 7.39
N PRO A 83 9.36 -3.93 8.34
CA PRO A 83 8.16 -3.09 8.15
C PRO A 83 8.51 -1.62 7.81
N TRP A 84 9.74 -1.18 8.11
CA TRP A 84 10.29 0.11 7.74
C TRP A 84 10.59 0.27 6.24
N ASP A 85 10.64 -0.81 5.48
CA ASP A 85 10.85 -0.77 4.03
C ASP A 85 9.52 -0.64 3.26
N LEU A 86 8.38 -0.76 3.94
CA LEU A 86 7.06 -0.63 3.31
C LEU A 86 6.80 0.76 2.68
N PRO A 87 7.29 1.90 3.22
CA PRO A 87 7.27 3.18 2.49
C PRO A 87 8.02 3.14 1.16
N ARG A 88 9.14 2.41 1.06
CA ARG A 88 9.87 2.25 -0.21
C ARG A 88 9.07 1.43 -1.21
N LEU A 89 8.31 0.44 -0.74
CA LEU A 89 7.36 -0.27 -1.58
C LEU A 89 6.29 0.68 -2.12
N ILE A 90 5.70 1.55 -1.28
CA ILE A 90 4.72 2.54 -1.75
C ILE A 90 5.30 3.43 -2.84
N LEU A 91 6.55 3.92 -2.67
CA LEU A 91 7.26 4.68 -3.69
C LEU A 91 7.46 3.87 -4.98
N THR A 92 7.87 2.59 -4.87
CA THR A 92 8.05 1.69 -6.02
C THR A 92 6.75 1.51 -6.82
N ILE A 93 5.60 1.38 -6.12
CA ILE A 93 4.29 1.28 -6.78
C ILE A 93 3.90 2.60 -7.45
N LYS A 94 4.09 3.73 -6.77
CA LYS A 94 3.88 5.08 -7.32
C LYS A 94 4.67 5.28 -8.62
N ASP A 95 5.95 4.94 -8.60
CA ASP A 95 6.86 5.08 -9.75
C ASP A 95 6.47 4.15 -10.90
N TYR A 96 6.11 2.89 -10.60
CA TYR A 96 5.68 1.92 -11.61
C TYR A 96 4.46 2.42 -12.41
N PHE A 97 3.45 2.95 -11.72
CA PHE A 97 2.26 3.50 -12.36
C PHE A 97 2.42 4.95 -12.83
N LYS A 98 3.58 5.58 -12.57
CA LYS A 98 3.87 6.99 -12.90
C LYS A 98 2.84 7.94 -12.31
N TRP A 99 2.46 7.69 -11.06
CA TRP A 99 1.53 8.58 -10.37
C TRP A 99 2.28 9.77 -9.78
N ASP A 100 1.79 10.99 -10.04
CA ASP A 100 2.35 12.20 -9.43
C ASP A 100 2.07 12.27 -7.93
N LYS A 101 0.86 11.83 -7.54
CA LYS A 101 0.39 11.75 -6.16
C LYS A 101 -0.23 10.40 -5.84
N ILE A 102 -0.43 10.10 -4.57
CA ILE A 102 -1.06 8.87 -4.10
C ILE A 102 -2.07 9.13 -2.99
N SER A 103 -3.19 8.41 -3.03
CA SER A 103 -4.15 8.30 -1.94
C SER A 103 -3.93 6.97 -1.23
N ILE A 104 -3.86 6.97 0.10
CA ILE A 104 -3.50 5.76 0.87
C ILE A 104 -4.62 5.40 1.84
N LEU A 105 -4.95 4.11 1.87
CA LEU A 105 -5.85 3.48 2.83
C LEU A 105 -5.10 2.35 3.54
N GLY A 106 -4.81 2.50 4.84
CA GLY A 106 -4.05 1.51 5.60
C GLY A 106 -4.88 0.83 6.69
N HIS A 107 -4.58 -0.43 6.99
CA HIS A 107 -5.03 -1.14 8.19
C HIS A 107 -3.81 -1.59 9.02
N SER A 108 -3.82 -1.36 10.34
CA SER A 108 -2.79 -1.87 11.26
C SER A 108 -1.35 -1.53 10.79
N MET A 109 -0.53 -2.53 10.45
CA MET A 109 0.81 -2.36 9.86
C MET A 109 0.79 -1.52 8.57
N GLY A 110 -0.25 -1.66 7.74
CA GLY A 110 -0.46 -0.85 6.55
C GLY A 110 -0.72 0.63 6.87
N SER A 111 -1.41 0.93 7.98
CA SER A 111 -1.57 2.32 8.44
C SER A 111 -0.24 2.93 8.86
N ILE A 112 0.61 2.17 9.56
CA ILE A 112 1.95 2.61 9.98
C ILE A 112 2.81 2.90 8.73
N ALA A 113 2.80 2.01 7.74
CA ALA A 113 3.51 2.21 6.48
C ALA A 113 3.02 3.46 5.73
N GLY A 114 1.71 3.63 5.61
CA GLY A 114 1.08 4.79 4.97
C GLY A 114 1.40 6.11 5.67
N MET A 115 1.32 6.13 7.00
CA MET A 115 1.69 7.29 7.82
C MET A 115 3.16 7.67 7.58
N ARG A 116 4.08 6.72 7.69
CA ARG A 116 5.52 6.96 7.48
C ARG A 116 5.79 7.51 6.08
N PHE A 117 5.14 6.95 5.05
CA PHE A 117 5.26 7.48 3.69
C PHE A 117 4.77 8.93 3.60
N ALA A 118 3.58 9.24 4.16
CA ALA A 118 3.02 10.58 4.16
C ALA A 118 3.87 11.59 4.95
N CYS A 119 4.56 11.17 6.00
CA CYS A 119 5.49 12.02 6.75
C CYS A 119 6.76 12.36 5.94
N VAL A 120 7.27 11.42 5.14
CA VAL A 120 8.49 11.61 4.34
C VAL A 120 8.21 12.30 3.00
N PHE A 121 7.06 12.00 2.37
CA PHE A 121 6.66 12.53 1.06
C PHE A 121 5.29 13.23 1.13
N PRO A 122 5.12 14.29 1.94
CA PRO A 122 3.81 14.91 2.17
C PRO A 122 3.21 15.52 0.89
N ASP A 123 4.04 16.08 0.01
CA ASP A 123 3.57 16.69 -1.24
C ASP A 123 3.03 15.66 -2.25
N ASP A 124 3.49 14.41 -2.12
CA ASP A 124 3.10 13.29 -2.96
C ASP A 124 1.79 12.62 -2.49
N VAL A 125 1.21 13.03 -1.36
CA VAL A 125 0.01 12.40 -0.80
C VAL A 125 -1.21 13.30 -0.96
N ASP A 126 -2.28 12.80 -1.57
CA ASP A 126 -3.57 13.53 -1.64
C ASP A 126 -4.29 13.48 -0.29
N PHE A 127 -4.38 12.27 0.26
CA PHE A 127 -4.95 11.99 1.57
C PHE A 127 -4.49 10.62 2.06
N PHE A 128 -4.54 10.45 3.38
CA PHE A 128 -4.26 9.20 4.07
C PHE A 128 -5.41 8.87 5.02
N ILE A 129 -5.89 7.63 4.96
CA ILE A 129 -6.92 7.08 5.85
C ILE A 129 -6.31 5.92 6.62
N ALA A 130 -6.34 6.01 7.94
CA ALA A 130 -5.91 4.95 8.84
C ALA A 130 -7.11 4.18 9.40
N VAL A 131 -7.09 2.86 9.29
CA VAL A 131 -8.03 1.96 9.96
C VAL A 131 -7.31 1.29 11.13
N ASP A 132 -7.79 1.60 12.33
CA ASP A 132 -7.39 0.97 13.59
C ASP A 132 -5.87 0.91 13.85
N SER A 133 -5.17 1.99 13.49
CA SER A 133 -3.76 2.17 13.84
C SER A 133 -3.31 3.61 13.62
N LEU A 134 -2.89 4.25 14.71
CA LEU A 134 -2.19 5.52 14.75
C LEU A 134 -1.10 5.39 15.82
N PHE A 135 -0.06 4.63 15.52
CA PHE A 135 1.13 4.62 16.36
C PHE A 135 2.02 5.79 15.97
N TYR A 136 2.31 6.65 16.94
CA TYR A 136 3.46 7.52 16.90
C TYR A 136 4.66 6.62 17.23
N ASP A 137 5.53 6.34 16.26
CA ASP A 137 6.81 5.72 16.58
C ASP A 137 7.59 6.72 17.45
N ASP A 138 7.87 6.35 18.70
CA ASP A 138 8.74 7.07 19.62
C ASP A 138 10.23 6.86 19.29
N TYR A 139 10.55 6.58 18.02
CA TYR A 139 11.91 6.39 17.55
C TYR A 139 12.62 7.72 17.34
N ASP A 140 13.88 7.76 17.77
CA ASP A 140 14.79 8.87 17.49
C ASP A 140 15.06 8.95 15.97
N LEU A 141 14.39 9.88 15.30
CA LEU A 141 14.50 10.11 13.85
C LEU A 141 15.95 10.39 13.42
N ASN A 142 16.80 10.89 14.33
CA ASN A 142 18.21 11.12 14.04
C ASN A 142 18.92 9.80 13.68
N GLN A 143 18.56 8.69 14.31
CA GLN A 143 19.14 7.37 13.98
C GLN A 143 18.76 6.88 12.59
N ILE A 144 17.60 7.27 12.08
CA ILE A 144 17.15 6.91 10.73
C ILE A 144 17.91 7.76 9.70
N VAL A 145 17.96 9.07 9.89
CA VAL A 145 18.67 10.00 8.97
C VAL A 145 20.16 9.66 8.88
N GLU A 146 20.83 9.42 10.00
CA GLU A 146 22.25 9.03 10.02
C GLU A 146 22.52 7.72 9.27
N ARG A 147 21.57 6.78 9.27
CA ARG A 147 21.69 5.56 8.46
C ARG A 147 21.63 5.85 6.98
N TYR A 148 20.86 6.83 6.52
CA TYR A 148 20.75 7.16 5.10
C TYR A 148 21.94 7.96 4.57
N GLU A 149 22.50 8.87 5.37
CA GLU A 149 23.70 9.63 4.97
C GLU A 149 24.94 8.75 4.80
N LYS A 150 25.02 7.63 5.53
CA LYS A 150 26.18 6.73 5.51
C LYS A 150 26.34 5.89 4.25
N TYR A 151 25.33 5.88 3.36
CA TYR A 151 25.32 5.08 2.14
C TYR A 151 25.24 5.93 0.86
N ASN A 152 25.41 7.25 0.97
CA ASN A 152 25.70 8.17 -0.14
C ASN A 152 27.18 8.61 -0.10
#